data_AF-A0AAD5TDH9-F1
#
_entry.id   AF-A0AAD5TDH9-F1
#
_cell.length_a   1.000
_cell.length_b   1.000
_cell.length_c   1.000
_cell.angle_alpha   90.00
_cell.angle_beta   90.00
_cell.angle_gamma   90.00
#
_symmetry.space_group_name_H-M   'P 1'
#
loop_
_entity.id
_entity.type
_entity.pdbx_description
1 polymer ?
#
loop_
_entity_poly.entity_id
_entity_poly.type
_entity_poly.pdbx_seq_one_letter_code
_entity_poly.pdbx_strand_id
1 'polypeptide(L)'
;MDVTALSDKDHSAHTCQRCKHAGRPLSQWQSHRTAGSKLCFFFKGRKSSKRAKTADSSNDDKEDDVSGKTTTHVPIATLPLEVLERILTQVSDAETLLSLPTVCKLFAQIVNNDNQVFWQNWREANPSLADWLKYAAAHGAKRSVALAALKGCEICDAARVKLVYPFGVRCCTTCLYSRTICHRRLPVPLNKELFALPHTSVWRGNGEKRFYWIAQLHKYAQDRGCRNIEHLAQRILEEQEQTKKERAREAAARKAEREQAKIRGAARRANAAAKKAEKERRKAERAQDSG
;
A
#
# COMPACT_ATOMS: atom_id res chain seq x y z
N MET A 1 0.49 -43.28 43.53
CA MET A 1 1.62 -43.57 42.64
C MET A 1 1.83 -42.36 41.76
N ASP A 2 3.11 -42.07 41.50
CA ASP A 2 3.70 -40.76 41.63
C ASP A 2 3.35 -39.70 40.59
N VAL A 3 3.45 -38.47 41.11
CA VAL A 3 3.41 -37.19 40.42
C VAL A 3 4.86 -36.77 40.14
N THR A 4 5.17 -36.47 38.87
CA THR A 4 6.39 -35.74 38.45
C THR A 4 5.95 -34.78 37.35
N ALA A 5 5.79 -33.46 37.55
CA ALA A 5 6.71 -32.42 38.04
C ALA A 5 7.93 -32.21 37.10
N LEU A 6 7.77 -31.29 36.15
CA LEU A 6 8.83 -30.63 35.35
C LEU A 6 8.38 -29.17 35.20
N SER A 7 8.74 -28.28 36.13
CA SER A 7 9.98 -27.49 36.19
C SER A 7 9.98 -26.32 35.20
N ASP A 8 9.52 -25.19 35.72
CA ASP A 8 9.73 -23.82 35.23
C ASP A 8 11.20 -23.50 34.97
N LYS A 9 11.46 -22.73 33.89
CA LYS A 9 12.67 -21.92 33.73
C LYS A 9 12.33 -20.58 33.08
N ASP A 10 12.18 -19.59 33.96
CA ASP A 10 12.69 -18.22 33.89
C ASP A 10 12.96 -17.64 32.49
N HIS A 11 12.06 -16.76 32.04
CA HIS A 11 12.44 -15.63 31.19
C HIS A 11 12.02 -14.35 31.90
N SER A 12 13.03 -13.72 32.50
CA SER A 12 12.98 -12.45 33.21
C SER A 12 12.34 -11.36 32.37
N ALA A 13 11.24 -10.82 32.88
CA ALA A 13 10.68 -9.56 32.46
C ALA A 13 11.65 -8.42 32.84
N HIS A 14 12.36 -7.87 31.86
CA HIS A 14 12.97 -6.55 32.00
C HIS A 14 11.94 -5.48 31.64
N THR A 15 11.15 -5.08 32.64
CA THR A 15 10.35 -3.85 32.61
C THR A 15 11.29 -2.65 32.78
N CYS A 16 11.50 -1.88 31.71
CA CYS A 16 12.20 -0.60 31.79
C CYS A 16 11.28 0.46 32.41
N GLN A 17 11.33 0.59 33.74
CA GLN A 17 10.70 1.63 34.54
C GLN A 17 11.39 3.00 34.36
N ARG A 18 11.42 3.59 33.14
CA ARG A 18 11.70 5.03 32.99
C ARG A 18 11.43 5.58 31.59
N CYS A 19 10.17 5.81 31.23
CA CYS A 19 9.81 6.70 30.11
C CYS A 19 8.42 7.34 30.35
N LYS A 20 8.33 8.22 31.35
CA LYS A 20 7.29 9.27 31.37
C LYS A 20 7.84 10.50 30.64
N HIS A 21 7.83 10.52 29.30
CA HIS A 21 7.88 11.78 28.56
C HIS A 21 7.17 11.60 27.21
N ALA A 22 5.94 12.12 27.17
CA ALA A 22 5.19 12.34 25.96
C ALA A 22 5.88 13.38 25.08
N GLY A 23 5.90 13.11 23.77
CA GLY A 23 6.00 14.09 22.69
C GLY A 23 7.25 14.97 22.65
N ARG A 24 8.25 14.61 21.84
CA ARG A 24 9.13 15.56 21.12
C ARG A 24 9.86 14.87 19.96
N PRO A 25 10.11 15.57 18.83
CA PRO A 25 10.65 14.99 17.61
C PRO A 25 12.14 14.62 17.69
N LEU A 26 12.52 13.59 16.94
CA LEU A 26 13.82 12.92 16.93
C LEU A 26 14.99 13.76 16.37
N SER A 27 14.76 15.00 15.96
CA SER A 27 15.71 15.81 15.19
C SER A 27 16.84 16.47 16.00
N GLN A 28 16.87 16.31 17.33
CA GLN A 28 17.91 16.89 18.19
C GLN A 28 18.92 15.90 18.77
N TRP A 29 18.94 14.65 18.29
CA TRP A 29 19.87 13.63 18.78
C TRP A 29 21.08 13.52 17.84
N GLN A 30 22.25 14.05 18.23
CA GLN A 30 23.52 13.79 17.54
C GLN A 30 24.31 12.70 18.27
N SER A 31 24.77 11.69 17.52
CA SER A 31 25.59 10.59 18.04
C SER A 31 27.07 10.94 17.99
N HIS A 32 27.77 10.84 19.12
CA HIS A 32 29.22 10.65 19.12
C HIS A 32 29.54 9.22 19.54
N ARG A 33 30.38 8.54 18.76
CA ARG A 33 30.93 7.23 19.10
C ARG A 33 32.22 7.44 19.89
N THR A 34 32.26 6.95 21.12
CA THR A 34 33.49 6.57 21.79
C THR A 34 33.51 5.05 21.96
N ALA A 35 34.67 4.44 21.73
CA ALA A 35 34.88 3.01 21.87
C ALA A 35 34.75 2.61 23.35
N GLY A 36 33.87 1.66 23.67
CA GLY A 36 33.59 1.20 25.04
C GLY A 36 32.18 1.55 25.49
N SER A 37 31.25 0.64 25.21
CA SER A 37 29.79 0.83 25.16
C SER A 37 29.13 1.20 26.50
N LYS A 38 28.85 2.50 26.72
CA LYS A 38 27.71 3.02 27.50
C LYS A 38 27.38 4.44 26.97
N LEU A 39 26.22 4.60 26.34
CA LEU A 39 25.76 5.90 25.83
C LEU A 39 25.31 6.79 26.99
N CYS A 40 26.02 7.88 27.24
CA CYS A 40 25.55 8.97 28.09
C CYS A 40 25.28 10.20 27.21
N PHE A 41 24.07 10.75 27.29
CA PHE A 41 23.67 11.95 26.56
C PHE A 41 23.92 13.19 27.42
N PHE A 42 24.72 14.13 26.91
CA PHE A 42 24.93 15.44 27.52
C PHE A 42 24.14 16.51 26.77
N PHE A 43 23.45 17.38 27.52
CA PHE A 43 22.68 18.51 27.02
C PHE A 43 23.61 19.75 26.91
N LYS A 44 23.82 20.30 25.71
CA LYS A 44 24.47 21.62 25.53
C LYS A 44 23.41 22.63 25.11
N GLY A 45 23.02 23.52 26.04
CA GLY A 45 22.13 24.64 25.76
C GLY A 45 22.84 25.73 24.96
N ARG A 46 22.26 26.15 23.83
CA ARG A 46 22.66 27.37 23.11
C ARG A 46 21.63 28.47 23.35
N LYS A 47 22.14 29.63 23.75
CA LYS A 47 21.42 30.86 24.09
C LYS A 47 20.85 31.54 22.85
N SER A 48 19.63 32.04 22.99
CA SER A 48 18.90 32.87 22.03
C SER A 48 19.51 34.27 21.91
N SER A 49 19.79 34.72 20.69
CA SER A 49 20.22 36.10 20.41
C SER A 49 19.01 36.94 19.99
N LYS A 50 18.57 37.84 20.87
CA LYS A 50 17.67 38.96 20.57
C LYS A 50 18.43 40.02 19.77
N ARG A 51 17.85 40.54 18.68
CA ARG A 51 18.29 41.80 18.08
C ARG A 51 17.11 42.76 18.04
N ALA A 52 17.34 43.96 18.55
CA ALA A 52 16.37 45.03 18.73
C ALA A 52 16.52 46.11 17.65
N LYS A 53 15.40 46.83 17.44
CA LYS A 53 15.21 48.26 17.10
C LYS A 53 16.14 48.95 16.10
N THR A 54 15.53 49.67 15.15
CA THR A 54 15.55 51.16 15.10
C THR A 54 14.33 51.69 14.35
N ALA A 55 13.88 52.87 14.78
CA ALA A 55 12.84 53.71 14.21
C ALA A 55 13.45 54.84 13.36
N ASP A 56 12.56 55.62 12.76
CA ASP A 56 12.70 56.94 12.11
C ASP A 56 13.30 57.01 10.69
N SER A 57 12.47 57.48 9.75
CA SER A 57 12.67 58.79 9.11
C SER A 57 11.51 59.10 8.15
N SER A 58 10.88 60.24 8.39
CA SER A 58 10.09 61.05 7.46
C SER A 58 10.84 61.37 6.16
N ASN A 59 10.09 61.54 5.06
CA ASN A 59 10.35 62.39 3.88
C ASN A 59 9.04 62.34 3.05
N ASP A 60 8.25 63.42 3.07
CA ASP A 60 8.29 64.57 2.16
C ASP A 60 7.59 64.30 0.82
N ASP A 61 6.45 64.96 0.69
CA ASP A 61 5.51 64.96 -0.41
C ASP A 61 6.12 65.53 -1.70
N LYS A 62 6.01 64.78 -2.79
CA LYS A 62 5.99 65.33 -4.16
C LYS A 62 4.97 64.56 -4.99
N GLU A 63 3.80 65.16 -5.12
CA GLU A 63 2.79 64.83 -6.13
C GLU A 63 3.30 65.30 -7.49
N ASP A 64 3.85 64.38 -8.28
CA ASP A 64 3.97 64.56 -9.72
C ASP A 64 2.73 63.94 -10.38
N ASP A 65 1.89 64.84 -10.91
CA ASP A 65 0.67 64.60 -11.67
C ASP A 65 0.98 63.88 -12.99
N VAL A 66 1.12 62.54 -12.91
CA VAL A 66 1.07 61.66 -14.06
C VAL A 66 -0.36 61.23 -14.23
N SER A 67 -1.03 61.78 -15.24
CA SER A 67 -2.32 61.35 -15.78
C SER A 67 -2.26 59.86 -16.18
N GLY A 68 -2.39 59.02 -15.16
CA GLY A 68 -2.45 57.58 -15.28
C GLY A 68 -3.82 57.22 -15.79
N LYS A 69 -3.90 56.80 -17.05
CA LYS A 69 -4.98 55.93 -17.53
C LYS A 69 -5.14 54.82 -16.50
N THR A 70 -6.17 54.91 -15.66
CA THR A 70 -6.60 53.84 -14.77
C THR A 70 -6.96 52.68 -15.68
N THR A 71 -6.00 51.78 -15.85
CA THR A 71 -6.21 50.54 -16.59
C THR A 71 -7.25 49.82 -15.75
N THR A 72 -8.49 49.78 -16.25
CA THR A 72 -9.60 49.14 -15.56
C THR A 72 -9.21 47.68 -15.37
N HIS A 73 -8.74 47.33 -14.17
CA HIS A 73 -8.31 45.98 -13.85
C HIS A 73 -9.56 45.10 -13.88
N VAL A 74 -9.75 44.40 -15.00
CA VAL A 74 -10.75 43.34 -15.10
C VAL A 74 -10.37 42.29 -14.05
N PRO A 75 -11.22 42.02 -13.04
CA PRO A 75 -10.90 41.04 -12.02
C PRO A 75 -10.70 39.68 -12.68
N ILE A 76 -9.67 38.94 -12.29
CA ILE A 76 -9.40 37.60 -12.85
C ILE A 76 -10.61 36.65 -12.70
N ALA A 77 -11.47 36.91 -11.71
CA ALA A 77 -12.71 36.20 -11.45
C ALA A 77 -13.83 36.44 -12.49
N THR A 78 -13.71 37.45 -13.35
CA THR A 78 -14.69 37.72 -14.43
C THR A 78 -14.29 37.08 -15.75
N LEU A 79 -13.12 36.41 -15.82
CA LEU A 79 -12.73 35.64 -17.00
C LEU A 79 -13.58 34.37 -17.11
N PRO A 80 -13.94 33.94 -18.33
CA PRO A 80 -14.51 32.62 -18.55
C PRO A 80 -13.59 31.53 -18.01
N LEU A 81 -14.18 30.45 -17.48
CA LEU A 81 -13.46 29.36 -16.84
C LEU A 81 -12.42 28.75 -17.79
N GLU A 82 -12.77 28.60 -19.06
CA GLU A 82 -11.93 28.01 -20.10
C GLU A 82 -10.68 28.86 -20.38
N VAL A 83 -10.84 30.19 -20.33
CA VAL A 83 -9.73 31.14 -20.50
C VAL A 83 -8.81 31.08 -19.29
N LEU A 84 -9.40 31.04 -18.09
CA LEU A 84 -8.65 30.93 -16.84
C LEU A 84 -7.85 29.61 -16.78
N GLU A 85 -8.46 28.48 -17.13
CA GLU A 85 -7.78 27.19 -17.24
C GLU A 85 -6.61 27.24 -18.24
N ARG A 86 -6.79 27.90 -19.39
CA ARG A 86 -5.73 28.02 -20.39
C ARG A 86 -4.55 28.86 -19.91
N ILE A 87 -4.82 29.94 -19.18
CA ILE A 87 -3.76 30.76 -18.55
C ILE A 87 -3.00 29.92 -17.50
N LEU A 88 -3.73 29.22 -16.64
CA LEU A 88 -3.13 28.41 -15.58
C LEU A 88 -2.29 27.25 -16.13
N THR A 89 -2.75 26.59 -17.20
CA THR A 89 -2.02 25.48 -17.82
C THR A 89 -0.69 25.91 -18.45
N GLN A 90 -0.60 27.13 -18.99
CA GLN A 90 0.57 27.60 -19.72
C GLN A 90 1.59 28.38 -18.86
N VAL A 91 1.12 29.06 -17.82
CA VAL A 91 1.94 30.05 -17.10
C VAL A 91 2.33 29.58 -15.69
N SER A 92 1.57 28.67 -15.08
CA SER A 92 1.80 28.30 -13.69
C SER A 92 2.83 27.19 -13.57
N ASP A 93 3.89 27.44 -12.81
CA ASP A 93 4.76 26.37 -12.33
C ASP A 93 4.01 25.50 -11.29
N ALA A 94 4.60 24.34 -10.97
CA ALA A 94 3.95 23.38 -10.07
C ALA A 94 3.68 23.96 -8.68
N GLU A 95 4.60 24.79 -8.15
CA GLU A 95 4.48 25.40 -6.82
C GLU A 95 3.33 26.42 -6.78
N THR A 96 3.25 27.32 -7.78
CA THR A 96 2.14 28.27 -7.92
C THR A 96 0.82 27.52 -8.04
N LEU A 97 0.73 26.54 -8.95
CA LEU A 97 -0.50 25.81 -9.22
C LEU A 97 -1.06 25.10 -7.97
N LEU A 98 -0.19 24.55 -7.11
CA LEU A 98 -0.58 23.89 -5.86
C LEU A 98 -0.99 24.87 -4.76
N SER A 99 -0.53 26.13 -4.84
CA SER A 99 -0.88 27.19 -3.88
C SER A 99 -2.20 27.90 -4.23
N LEU A 100 -2.58 27.95 -5.51
CA LEU A 100 -3.80 28.63 -5.97
C LEU A 100 -5.10 28.25 -5.23
N PRO A 101 -5.32 26.97 -4.82
CA PRO A 101 -6.51 26.61 -4.02
C PRO A 101 -6.66 27.39 -2.71
N THR A 102 -5.59 27.93 -2.14
CA THR A 102 -5.66 28.72 -0.90
C THR A 102 -6.03 30.17 -1.15
N VAL A 103 -5.98 30.63 -2.41
CA VAL A 103 -6.24 32.03 -2.77
C VAL A 103 -7.74 32.28 -2.94
N CYS A 104 -8.46 31.42 -3.65
CA CYS A 104 -9.92 31.54 -3.79
C CYS A 104 -10.61 30.22 -4.14
N LYS A 105 -11.93 30.17 -3.93
CA LYS A 105 -12.77 28.99 -4.21
C LYS A 105 -12.77 28.59 -5.69
N LEU A 106 -12.68 29.56 -6.60
CA LEU A 106 -12.65 29.30 -8.05
C LEU A 106 -11.40 28.49 -8.44
N PHE A 107 -10.23 28.89 -7.96
CA PHE A 107 -9.00 28.12 -8.15
C PHE A 107 -9.05 26.76 -7.46
N ALA A 108 -9.65 26.70 -6.27
CA ALA A 108 -9.87 25.42 -5.60
C ALA A 108 -10.73 24.47 -6.45
N GLN A 109 -11.75 24.98 -7.14
CA GLN A 109 -12.57 24.15 -8.04
C GLN A 109 -11.77 23.66 -9.26
N ILE A 110 -10.99 24.54 -9.90
CA ILE A 110 -10.18 24.17 -11.08
C ILE A 110 -9.13 23.12 -10.73
N VAL A 111 -8.36 23.36 -9.66
CA VAL A 111 -7.22 22.50 -9.28
C VAL A 111 -7.66 21.25 -8.52
N ASN A 112 -8.71 21.31 -7.70
CA ASN A 112 -9.14 20.15 -6.91
C ASN A 112 -10.14 19.26 -7.62
N ASN A 113 -10.82 19.74 -8.68
CA ASN A 113 -11.48 18.81 -9.58
C ASN A 113 -10.37 17.98 -10.24
N ASP A 114 -10.47 16.65 -10.14
CA ASP A 114 -9.66 15.72 -10.94
C ASP A 114 -10.09 15.78 -12.42
N ASN A 115 -10.23 16.99 -12.96
CA ASN A 115 -10.48 17.24 -14.37
C ASN A 115 -9.23 16.77 -15.13
N GLN A 116 -9.30 15.55 -15.65
CA GLN A 116 -8.18 14.94 -16.35
C GLN A 116 -7.70 15.79 -17.53
N VAL A 117 -8.62 16.52 -18.18
CA VAL A 117 -8.30 17.39 -19.32
C VAL A 117 -7.40 18.55 -18.89
N PHE A 118 -7.77 19.27 -17.82
CA PHE A 118 -6.96 20.37 -17.29
C PHE A 118 -5.53 19.91 -16.96
N TRP A 119 -5.44 18.81 -16.23
CA TRP A 119 -4.17 18.27 -15.77
C TRP A 119 -3.33 17.66 -16.89
N GLN A 120 -3.96 17.09 -17.92
CA GLN A 120 -3.30 16.61 -19.12
C GLN A 120 -2.75 17.78 -19.94
N ASN A 121 -3.53 18.84 -20.13
CA ASN A 121 -3.09 20.06 -20.81
C ASN A 121 -1.92 20.72 -20.07
N TRP A 122 -1.95 20.82 -18.74
CA TRP A 122 -0.81 21.33 -17.96
C TRP A 122 0.43 20.44 -18.12
N ARG A 123 0.27 19.11 -18.15
CA ARG A 123 1.38 18.17 -18.40
C ARG A 123 2.02 18.37 -19.76
N GLU A 124 1.21 18.53 -20.81
CA GLU A 124 1.69 18.74 -22.18
C GLU A 124 2.40 20.10 -22.32
N ALA A 125 1.93 21.13 -21.62
CA ALA A 125 2.55 22.45 -21.60
C ALA A 125 3.87 22.51 -20.81
N ASN A 126 4.14 21.55 -19.91
CA ASN A 126 5.31 21.54 -19.03
C ASN A 126 6.21 20.30 -19.25
N PRO A 127 6.88 20.19 -20.42
CA PRO A 127 7.65 18.99 -20.80
C PRO A 127 8.88 18.74 -19.93
N SER A 128 9.45 19.78 -19.31
CA SER A 128 10.54 19.65 -18.33
C SER A 128 10.13 18.86 -17.08
N LEU A 129 8.83 18.74 -16.82
CA LEU A 129 8.25 17.96 -15.73
C LEU A 129 7.71 16.59 -16.20
N ALA A 130 7.78 16.28 -17.50
CA ALA A 130 7.25 15.06 -18.09
C ALA A 130 7.88 13.78 -17.52
N ASP A 131 9.17 13.81 -17.18
CA ASP A 131 9.85 12.67 -16.54
C ASP A 131 9.29 12.36 -15.15
N TRP A 132 8.82 13.37 -14.42
CA TRP A 132 8.14 13.21 -13.13
C TRP A 132 6.71 12.70 -13.31
N LEU A 133 6.08 13.06 -14.43
CA LEU A 133 4.70 12.73 -14.75
C LEU A 133 4.52 11.33 -15.38
N LYS A 134 5.61 10.63 -15.75
CA LYS A 134 5.56 9.19 -16.13
C LYS A 134 4.93 8.31 -15.04
N TYR A 135 5.04 8.72 -13.78
CA TYR A 135 4.44 8.01 -12.64
C TYR A 135 3.05 8.55 -12.26
N ALA A 136 2.54 9.56 -12.98
CA ALA A 136 1.34 10.29 -12.59
C ALA A 136 0.04 9.51 -12.77
N ALA A 137 0.02 8.58 -13.74
CA ALA A 137 -1.16 7.78 -14.04
C ALA A 137 -1.64 6.95 -12.82
N ALA A 138 -0.74 6.60 -11.90
CA ALA A 138 -1.06 5.75 -10.75
C ALA A 138 -1.61 6.49 -9.52
N HIS A 139 -1.42 7.82 -9.42
CA HIS A 139 -1.65 8.55 -8.17
C HIS A 139 -2.55 9.78 -8.29
N GLY A 140 -3.10 10.02 -9.48
CA GLY A 140 -3.86 11.24 -9.78
C GLY A 140 -2.94 12.41 -10.11
N ALA A 141 -3.44 13.33 -10.94
CA ALA A 141 -2.62 14.39 -11.49
C ALA A 141 -2.14 15.39 -10.43
N LYS A 142 -3.03 15.81 -9.51
CA LYS A 142 -2.68 16.74 -8.43
C LYS A 142 -1.53 16.23 -7.56
N ARG A 143 -1.57 14.95 -7.15
CA ARG A 143 -0.51 14.33 -6.35
C ARG A 143 0.82 14.32 -7.11
N SER A 144 0.75 14.13 -8.42
CA SER A 144 1.92 14.08 -9.28
C SER A 144 2.60 15.44 -9.43
N VAL A 145 1.80 16.51 -9.54
CA VAL A 145 2.29 17.88 -9.52
C VAL A 145 2.89 18.23 -8.16
N ALA A 146 2.27 17.80 -7.06
CA ALA A 146 2.85 17.93 -5.72
C ALA A 146 4.22 17.26 -5.59
N LEU A 147 4.37 16.04 -6.12
CA LEU A 147 5.64 15.32 -6.12
C LEU A 147 6.72 15.98 -6.98
N ALA A 148 6.32 16.64 -8.08
CA ALA A 148 7.22 17.39 -8.95
C ALA A 148 7.73 18.67 -8.27
N ALA A 149 6.88 19.38 -7.51
CA ALA A 149 7.25 20.61 -6.80
C ALA A 149 8.15 20.36 -5.57
N LEU A 150 8.09 19.16 -4.97
CA LEU A 150 8.85 18.86 -3.76
C LEU A 150 10.37 18.84 -4.01
N LYS A 151 11.11 19.65 -3.25
CA LYS A 151 12.58 19.76 -3.34
C LYS A 151 13.33 18.71 -2.50
N GLY A 152 12.63 17.87 -1.72
CA GLY A 152 13.24 16.95 -0.76
C GLY A 152 12.45 15.66 -0.51
N CYS A 153 12.83 14.95 0.56
CA CYS A 153 12.13 13.77 1.03
C CYS A 153 10.84 14.15 1.77
N GLU A 154 9.69 13.58 1.42
CA GLU A 154 8.41 13.82 2.12
C GLU A 154 8.36 13.32 3.58
N ILE A 155 9.36 12.54 4.00
CA ILE A 155 9.36 11.84 5.29
C ILE A 155 10.38 12.46 6.25
N CYS A 156 11.53 12.89 5.75
CA CYS A 156 12.63 13.41 6.58
C CYS A 156 13.20 14.75 6.09
N ASP A 157 12.58 15.37 5.09
CA ASP A 157 12.96 16.67 4.51
C ASP A 157 14.40 16.76 4.00
N ALA A 158 15.06 15.62 3.77
CA ALA A 158 16.40 15.59 3.19
C ALA A 158 16.37 16.23 1.79
N ALA A 159 17.23 17.23 1.57
CA ALA A 159 17.26 18.06 0.36
C ALA A 159 17.67 17.32 -0.93
N ARG A 160 18.20 16.09 -0.84
CA ARG A 160 18.67 15.31 -2.00
C ARG A 160 17.84 14.04 -2.17
N VAL A 161 16.68 14.20 -2.82
CA VAL A 161 15.88 13.08 -3.30
C VAL A 161 15.56 13.30 -4.77
N LYS A 162 15.99 12.36 -5.62
CA LYS A 162 15.75 12.38 -7.07
C LYS A 162 14.66 11.39 -7.53
N LEU A 163 14.13 10.57 -6.63
CA LEU A 163 13.30 9.42 -6.98
C LEU A 163 11.88 9.57 -6.44
N VAL A 164 10.91 9.51 -7.35
CA VAL A 164 9.51 9.20 -7.03
C VAL A 164 9.33 7.71 -7.22
N TYR A 165 8.81 7.03 -6.20
CA TYR A 165 8.55 5.61 -6.28
C TYR A 165 7.12 5.35 -6.80
N PRO A 166 6.84 4.15 -7.36
CA PRO A 166 5.51 3.71 -7.80
C PRO A 166 4.40 3.75 -6.73
N PHE A 167 4.73 4.15 -5.51
CA PHE A 167 3.79 4.33 -4.41
C PHE A 167 3.26 5.77 -4.29
N GLY A 168 3.70 6.69 -5.17
CA GLY A 168 3.27 8.08 -5.14
C GLY A 168 3.91 8.84 -3.97
N VAL A 169 5.15 8.47 -3.64
CA VAL A 169 5.93 9.04 -2.54
C VAL A 169 7.32 9.39 -3.04
N ARG A 170 7.75 10.62 -2.74
CA ARG A 170 9.12 11.08 -2.99
C ARG A 170 9.92 10.95 -1.70
N CYS A 171 10.81 9.97 -1.62
CA CYS A 171 11.61 9.76 -0.42
C CYS A 171 13.05 9.33 -0.68
N CYS A 172 13.93 9.56 0.30
CA CYS A 172 15.30 9.07 0.22
C CYS A 172 15.33 7.53 0.38
N THR A 173 16.42 6.90 -0.05
CA THR A 173 16.55 5.43 -0.01
C THR A 173 16.44 4.87 1.41
N THR A 174 16.91 5.62 2.42
CA THR A 174 16.78 5.24 3.84
C THR A 174 15.32 5.19 4.27
N CYS A 175 14.53 6.21 3.92
CA CYS A 175 13.10 6.26 4.22
C CYS A 175 12.30 5.23 3.40
N LEU A 176 12.71 4.96 2.16
CA LEU A 176 12.13 3.87 1.37
C LEU A 176 12.26 2.54 2.13
N TYR A 177 13.47 2.16 2.54
CA TYR A 177 13.68 0.86 3.19
C TYR A 177 13.01 0.75 4.56
N SER A 178 12.83 1.86 5.29
CA SER A 178 12.12 1.83 6.58
C SER A 178 10.60 1.73 6.45
N ARG A 179 10.05 2.10 5.28
CA ARG A 179 8.60 2.09 5.00
C ARG A 179 8.17 1.02 4.02
N THR A 180 9.10 0.18 3.56
CA THR A 180 8.82 -0.92 2.64
C THR A 180 9.19 -2.26 3.23
N ILE A 181 8.52 -3.30 2.75
CA ILE A 181 8.87 -4.69 3.03
C ILE A 181 9.29 -5.38 1.73
N CYS A 182 10.34 -6.19 1.80
CA CYS A 182 10.80 -6.98 0.67
C CYS A 182 9.84 -8.14 0.41
N HIS A 183 9.55 -8.44 -0.86
CA HIS A 183 8.73 -9.58 -1.29
C HIS A 183 9.11 -10.89 -0.60
N ARG A 184 10.41 -11.17 -0.44
CA ARG A 184 10.90 -12.40 0.20
C ARG A 184 10.57 -12.52 1.69
N ARG A 185 10.18 -11.41 2.34
CA ARG A 185 9.75 -11.39 3.75
C ARG A 185 8.24 -11.47 3.90
N LEU A 186 7.49 -11.39 2.80
CA LEU A 186 6.04 -11.53 2.84
C LEU A 186 5.66 -13.00 3.00
N PRO A 187 4.54 -13.31 3.68
CA PRO A 187 4.03 -14.67 3.77
C PRO A 187 3.80 -15.26 2.37
N VAL A 188 4.31 -16.49 2.15
CA VAL A 188 4.21 -17.26 0.90
C VAL A 188 2.80 -17.27 0.25
N PRO A 189 1.69 -17.47 0.99
CA PRO A 189 0.35 -17.54 0.37
C PRO A 189 -0.05 -16.24 -0.35
N LEU A 190 0.54 -15.10 0.01
CA LEU A 190 0.19 -13.80 -0.55
C LEU A 190 0.89 -13.50 -1.88
N ASN A 191 1.90 -14.29 -2.27
CA ASN A 191 2.76 -13.93 -3.38
C ASN A 191 1.98 -13.57 -4.64
N LYS A 192 1.04 -14.41 -5.08
CA LYS A 192 0.26 -14.21 -6.31
C LYS A 192 -0.61 -12.95 -6.29
N GLU A 193 -1.27 -12.68 -5.18
CA GLU A 193 -2.23 -11.57 -5.08
C GLU A 193 -1.52 -10.21 -4.97
N LEU A 194 -0.34 -10.19 -4.35
CA LEU A 194 0.43 -8.97 -4.17
C LEU A 194 1.14 -8.50 -5.45
N PHE A 195 1.27 -9.33 -6.50
CA PHE A 195 1.86 -8.88 -7.78
C PHE A 195 1.07 -7.75 -8.44
N ALA A 196 -0.23 -7.66 -8.18
CA ALA A 196 -1.08 -6.59 -8.70
C ALA A 196 -0.89 -5.26 -7.95
N LEU A 197 -0.31 -5.28 -6.75
CA LEU A 197 -0.07 -4.06 -5.99
C LEU A 197 1.12 -3.27 -6.55
N PRO A 198 1.10 -1.93 -6.44
CA PRO A 198 2.26 -1.11 -6.75
C PRO A 198 3.48 -1.61 -5.99
N HIS A 199 4.60 -1.75 -6.70
CA HIS A 199 5.87 -2.17 -6.15
C HIS A 199 7.01 -1.46 -6.86
N THR A 200 8.14 -1.32 -6.16
CA THR A 200 9.40 -0.90 -6.78
C THR A 200 10.36 -2.08 -6.79
N SER A 201 11.09 -2.23 -7.89
CA SER A 201 12.15 -3.22 -7.99
C SER A 201 13.52 -2.56 -7.93
N VAL A 202 14.42 -3.19 -7.17
CA VAL A 202 15.82 -2.78 -7.08
C VAL A 202 16.66 -4.00 -7.48
N TRP A 203 17.45 -3.83 -8.53
CA TRP A 203 18.43 -4.83 -8.94
C TRP A 203 19.64 -4.77 -8.00
N ARG A 204 19.97 -5.90 -7.35
CA ARG A 204 21.19 -6.04 -6.55
C ARG A 204 21.70 -7.46 -6.58
N GLY A 205 22.84 -7.69 -7.27
CA GLY A 205 23.69 -8.89 -7.20
C GLY A 205 22.99 -10.22 -7.51
N ASN A 206 22.09 -10.64 -6.64
CA ASN A 206 21.39 -11.92 -6.65
C ASN A 206 19.97 -11.78 -7.24
N GLY A 207 19.82 -10.92 -8.24
CA GLY A 207 18.58 -10.69 -8.99
C GLY A 207 17.73 -9.50 -8.54
N GLU A 208 16.54 -9.43 -9.10
CA GLU A 208 15.54 -8.40 -8.84
C GLU A 208 14.92 -8.58 -7.45
N LYS A 209 14.97 -7.54 -6.62
CA LYS A 209 14.25 -7.50 -5.33
C LYS A 209 13.08 -6.54 -5.43
N ARG A 210 11.88 -7.04 -5.18
CA ARG A 210 10.65 -6.24 -5.13
C ARG A 210 10.36 -5.78 -3.72
N PHE A 211 9.92 -4.55 -3.61
CA PHE A 211 9.56 -3.89 -2.36
C PHE A 211 8.14 -3.37 -2.47
N TYR A 212 7.38 -3.51 -1.39
CA TYR A 212 6.00 -3.05 -1.26
C TYR A 212 5.91 -2.03 -0.13
N TRP A 213 5.06 -1.02 -0.29
CA TRP A 213 4.85 -0.01 0.74
C TRP A 213 4.00 -0.59 1.88
N ILE A 214 4.50 -0.49 3.12
CA ILE A 214 3.84 -1.12 4.29
C ILE A 214 2.41 -0.59 4.47
N ALA A 215 2.19 0.72 4.31
CA ALA A 215 0.86 1.30 4.47
C ALA A 215 -0.14 0.81 3.40
N GLN A 216 0.32 0.55 2.18
CA GLN A 216 -0.53 0.00 1.12
C GLN A 216 -0.89 -1.46 1.42
N LEU A 217 0.05 -2.25 1.94
CA LEU A 217 -0.21 -3.62 2.37
C LEU A 217 -1.21 -3.68 3.53
N HIS A 218 -1.09 -2.77 4.51
CA HIS A 218 -2.04 -2.68 5.61
C HIS A 218 -3.44 -2.32 5.11
N LYS A 219 -3.55 -1.32 4.23
CA LYS A 219 -4.83 -0.96 3.60
C LYS A 219 -5.43 -2.14 2.84
N TYR A 220 -4.62 -2.83 2.03
CA TYR A 220 -5.05 -4.01 1.29
C TYR A 220 -5.58 -5.13 2.20
N ALA A 221 -4.94 -5.35 3.35
CA ALA A 221 -5.44 -6.29 4.35
C ALA A 221 -6.76 -5.82 4.98
N GLN A 222 -6.88 -4.54 5.30
CA GLN A 222 -8.08 -3.94 5.88
C GLN A 222 -9.28 -3.98 4.93
N ASP A 223 -9.08 -3.69 3.65
CA ASP A 223 -10.12 -3.77 2.60
C ASP A 223 -10.70 -5.20 2.47
N ARG A 224 -9.95 -6.19 2.96
CA ARG A 224 -10.36 -7.61 3.04
C ARG A 224 -10.81 -8.04 4.43
N GLY A 225 -11.01 -7.12 5.36
CA GLY A 225 -11.45 -7.40 6.74
C GLY A 225 -10.37 -7.97 7.65
N CYS A 226 -9.09 -7.84 7.31
CA CYS A 226 -7.97 -8.29 8.14
C CYS A 226 -7.31 -7.12 8.89
N ARG A 227 -6.77 -7.38 10.08
CA ARG A 227 -6.13 -6.37 10.93
C ARG A 227 -4.75 -5.96 10.41
N ASN A 228 -4.03 -6.91 9.83
CA ASN A 228 -2.70 -6.78 9.29
C ASN A 228 -2.45 -7.83 8.20
N ILE A 229 -1.27 -7.79 7.58
CA ILE A 229 -0.92 -8.66 6.46
C ILE A 229 -0.74 -10.12 6.91
N GLU A 230 -0.29 -10.34 8.15
CA GLU A 230 -0.14 -11.67 8.76
C GLU A 230 -1.50 -12.35 8.95
N HIS A 231 -2.51 -11.60 9.43
CA HIS A 231 -3.88 -12.11 9.58
C HIS A 231 -4.47 -12.48 8.22
N LEU A 232 -4.22 -11.69 7.17
CA LEU A 232 -4.65 -12.02 5.82
C LEU A 232 -3.98 -13.31 5.32
N ALA A 233 -2.67 -13.44 5.51
CA ALA A 233 -1.94 -14.65 5.13
C ALA A 233 -2.48 -15.89 5.83
N GLN A 234 -2.77 -15.79 7.13
CA GLN A 234 -3.33 -16.89 7.91
C GLN A 234 -4.70 -17.31 7.38
N ARG A 235 -5.58 -16.36 7.07
CA ARG A 235 -6.90 -16.65 6.51
C ARG A 235 -6.81 -17.36 5.15
N ILE A 236 -5.90 -16.93 4.28
CA ILE A 236 -5.67 -17.58 2.98
C ILE A 236 -5.20 -19.03 3.16
N LEU A 237 -4.34 -19.29 4.16
CA LEU A 237 -3.89 -20.67 4.46
C LEU A 237 -5.05 -21.54 4.95
N GLU A 238 -5.90 -21.00 5.83
CA GLU A 238 -7.09 -21.69 6.33
C GLU A 238 -8.07 -22.02 5.19
N GLU A 239 -8.34 -21.07 4.29
CA GLU A 239 -9.16 -21.27 3.09
C GLU A 239 -8.59 -22.36 2.17
N GLN A 240 -7.27 -22.36 1.95
CA GLN A 240 -6.58 -23.40 1.16
C GLN A 240 -6.67 -24.78 1.81
N GLU A 241 -6.53 -24.85 3.14
CA GLU A 241 -6.65 -26.10 3.88
C GLU A 241 -8.08 -26.64 3.86
N GLN A 242 -9.09 -25.78 4.04
CA GLN A 242 -10.49 -26.14 3.90
C GLN A 242 -10.79 -26.68 2.51
N THR A 243 -10.37 -25.97 1.47
CA THR A 243 -10.53 -26.41 0.07
C THR A 243 -9.86 -27.78 -0.16
N LYS A 244 -8.68 -28.02 0.42
CA LYS A 244 -7.99 -29.32 0.33
C LYS A 244 -8.77 -30.42 1.04
N LYS A 245 -9.33 -30.15 2.23
CA LYS A 245 -10.16 -31.10 2.99
C LYS A 245 -11.45 -31.43 2.24
N GLU A 246 -12.11 -30.45 1.65
CA GLU A 246 -13.32 -30.65 0.83
C GLU A 246 -13.04 -31.53 -0.39
N ARG A 247 -11.99 -31.22 -1.15
CA ARG A 247 -11.57 -32.05 -2.29
C ARG A 247 -11.23 -33.49 -1.87
N ALA A 248 -10.62 -33.67 -0.70
CA ALA A 248 -10.34 -35.00 -0.17
C ALA A 248 -11.63 -35.75 0.21
N ARG A 249 -12.61 -35.07 0.81
CA ARG A 249 -13.94 -35.64 1.14
C ARG A 249 -14.71 -36.04 -0.12
N GLU A 250 -14.72 -35.18 -1.14
CA GLU A 250 -15.36 -35.47 -2.43
C GLU A 250 -14.69 -36.66 -3.12
N ALA A 251 -13.36 -36.72 -3.13
CA ALA A 251 -12.62 -37.84 -3.69
C ALA A 251 -12.92 -39.16 -2.94
N ALA A 252 -13.00 -39.10 -1.61
CA ALA A 252 -13.36 -40.25 -0.78
C ALA A 252 -14.81 -40.71 -1.03
N ALA A 253 -15.76 -39.77 -1.14
CA ALA A 253 -17.16 -40.07 -1.45
C ALA A 253 -17.30 -40.73 -2.84
N ARG A 254 -16.62 -40.19 -3.86
CA ARG A 254 -16.58 -40.79 -5.21
C ARG A 254 -15.98 -42.20 -5.19
N LYS A 255 -14.95 -42.43 -4.38
CA LYS A 255 -14.35 -43.77 -4.23
C LYS A 255 -15.33 -44.74 -3.55
N ALA A 256 -16.02 -44.30 -2.50
CA ALA A 256 -17.01 -45.10 -1.79
C ALA A 256 -18.21 -45.46 -2.70
N GLU A 257 -18.69 -44.51 -3.51
CA GLU A 257 -19.77 -44.74 -4.47
C GLU A 257 -19.37 -45.77 -5.53
N ARG A 258 -18.16 -45.66 -6.09
CA ARG A 258 -17.63 -46.66 -7.03
C ARG A 258 -17.58 -48.05 -6.42
N GLU A 259 -17.18 -48.17 -5.15
CA GLU A 259 -17.11 -49.46 -4.46
C GLU A 259 -18.50 -50.03 -4.18
N GLN A 260 -19.45 -49.19 -3.73
CA GLN A 260 -20.84 -49.59 -3.58
C GLN A 260 -21.46 -50.04 -4.91
N ALA A 261 -21.14 -49.37 -6.02
CA ALA A 261 -21.59 -49.76 -7.36
C ALA A 261 -21.06 -51.15 -7.76
N LYS A 262 -19.80 -51.47 -7.44
CA LYS A 262 -19.23 -52.81 -7.66
C LYS A 262 -19.95 -53.87 -6.83
N ILE A 263 -20.19 -53.61 -5.54
CA ILE A 263 -20.91 -54.53 -4.64
C ILE A 263 -22.33 -54.78 -5.17
N ARG A 264 -23.06 -53.72 -5.53
CA ARG A 264 -24.41 -53.83 -6.13
C ARG A 264 -24.38 -54.61 -7.44
N GLY A 265 -23.38 -54.36 -8.29
CA GLY A 265 -23.17 -55.11 -9.53
C GLY A 265 -22.92 -56.60 -9.29
N ALA A 266 -22.09 -56.94 -8.30
CA ALA A 266 -21.81 -58.32 -7.90
C ALA A 266 -23.07 -59.02 -7.36
N ALA A 267 -23.82 -58.35 -6.47
CA ALA A 267 -25.07 -58.86 -5.92
C ALA A 267 -26.12 -59.14 -7.02
N ARG A 268 -26.23 -58.25 -8.03
CA ARG A 268 -27.12 -58.47 -9.19
C ARG A 268 -26.72 -59.71 -9.99
N ARG A 269 -25.42 -59.91 -10.24
CA ARG A 269 -24.90 -61.09 -10.95
C ARG A 269 -25.15 -62.38 -10.15
N ALA A 270 -24.93 -62.35 -8.83
CA ALA A 270 -25.19 -63.50 -7.96
C ALA A 270 -26.69 -63.88 -7.96
N ASN A 271 -27.58 -62.90 -7.83
CA ASN A 271 -29.02 -63.13 -7.89
C ASN A 271 -29.48 -63.68 -9.26
N ALA A 272 -28.90 -63.20 -10.36
CA ALA A 272 -29.19 -63.72 -11.69
C ALA A 272 -28.72 -65.19 -11.85
N ALA A 273 -27.52 -65.52 -11.35
CA ALA A 273 -27.00 -66.88 -11.34
C ALA A 273 -27.87 -67.82 -10.50
N ALA A 274 -28.31 -67.40 -9.30
CA ALA A 274 -29.21 -68.18 -8.45
C ALA A 274 -30.56 -68.45 -9.13
N LYS A 275 -31.16 -67.44 -9.78
CA LYS A 275 -32.40 -67.60 -10.56
C LYS A 275 -32.21 -68.57 -11.73
N LYS A 276 -31.05 -68.52 -12.41
CA LYS A 276 -30.73 -69.46 -13.50
C LYS A 276 -30.60 -70.89 -12.97
N ALA A 277 -29.86 -71.09 -11.88
CA ALA A 277 -29.69 -72.39 -11.25
C ALA A 277 -31.03 -72.98 -10.77
N GLU A 278 -31.90 -72.18 -10.15
CA GLU A 278 -33.25 -72.61 -9.73
C GLU A 278 -34.10 -73.03 -10.94
N LYS A 279 -34.04 -72.28 -12.04
CA LYS A 279 -34.76 -72.64 -13.28
C LYS A 279 -34.23 -73.96 -13.88
N GLU A 280 -32.92 -74.19 -13.83
CA GLU A 280 -32.30 -75.44 -14.28
C GLU A 280 -32.69 -76.61 -13.38
N ARG A 281 -32.71 -76.42 -12.05
CA ARG A 281 -33.17 -77.45 -11.10
C ARG A 281 -34.62 -77.86 -11.37
N ARG A 282 -35.53 -76.90 -11.52
CA ARG A 282 -36.95 -77.18 -11.85
C ARG A 282 -37.13 -77.89 -13.19
N LYS A 283 -36.26 -77.61 -14.16
CA LYS A 283 -36.27 -78.34 -15.45
C LYS A 283 -35.81 -79.79 -15.27
N ALA A 284 -34.79 -80.03 -14.45
CA ALA A 284 -34.29 -81.37 -14.15
C ALA A 284 -35.34 -82.20 -13.37
N GLU A 285 -35.98 -81.61 -12.35
CA GLU A 285 -37.07 -82.24 -11.58
C GLU A 285 -38.21 -82.69 -12.52
N ARG A 286 -38.69 -81.81 -13.42
CA ARG A 286 -39.73 -82.16 -14.40
C ARG A 286 -39.34 -83.27 -15.37
N ALA A 287 -38.06 -83.36 -15.73
CA ALA A 287 -37.56 -84.41 -16.63
C ALA A 287 -37.52 -85.78 -15.94
N GLN A 288 -37.35 -85.82 -14.60
CA GLN A 288 -37.39 -87.06 -13.83
C GLN A 288 -38.82 -87.58 -13.68
N ASP A 289 -39.82 -86.70 -13.52
CA ASP A 289 -41.23 -87.09 -13.38
C ASP A 289 -41.88 -87.61 -14.68
N SER A 290 -41.18 -87.53 -15.82
CA SER A 290 -41.71 -87.88 -17.16
C SER A 290 -41.05 -89.10 -17.81
N GLY A 291 -40.15 -89.79 -17.09
CA GLY A 291 -39.54 -91.06 -17.51
C GLY A 291 -40.02 -92.22 -16.66
#